data_AF-A0A2E0T3E0-F1
#
_entry.id   AF-A0A2E0T3E0-F1
#
_cell.length_a   1.000
_cell.length_b   1.000
_cell.length_c   1.000
_cell.angle_alpha   90.00
_cell.angle_beta   90.00
_cell.angle_gamma   90.00
#
_symmetry.space_group_name_H-M   'P 1'
#
loop_
_entity.id
_entity.type
_entity.pdbx_description
1 polymer ?
#
loop_
_entity_poly.entity_id
_entity_poly.type
_entity_poly.pdbx_seq_one_letter_code
_entity_poly.pdbx_strand_id
1 'polypeptide(L)' 'MSVEKGANWGERAQPPADLIVVDDSAAAIETIAAERRANRPPPAIGLRGGDLVRTLGGPTTPDLASAEEALHVTVDLG' A
#
# COMPACT_ATOMS: atom_id res chain seq x y z
N MET A 1 17.00 -12.83 -0.26
CA MET A 1 15.99 -12.31 -1.21
C MET A 1 16.72 -12.03 -2.52
N SER A 2 16.50 -12.84 -3.54
CA SER A 2 17.11 -12.65 -4.87
C SER A 2 16.31 -11.63 -5.67
N VAL A 3 16.99 -10.73 -6.39
CA VAL A 3 16.33 -9.88 -7.38
C VAL A 3 16.13 -10.71 -8.64
N GLU A 4 14.88 -11.01 -8.95
CA GLU A 4 14.49 -11.76 -10.15
C GLU A 4 14.07 -10.83 -11.28
N LYS A 5 14.66 -11.04 -12.46
CA LYS A 5 14.32 -10.31 -13.67
C LYS A 5 12.88 -10.66 -14.07
N GLY A 6 12.05 -9.63 -14.23
CA GLY A 6 10.64 -9.78 -14.64
C GLY A 6 9.65 -9.99 -13.49
N ALA A 7 10.13 -10.05 -12.23
CA ALA A 7 9.23 -10.01 -11.08
C ALA A 7 8.53 -8.65 -10.98
N ASN A 8 7.31 -8.65 -10.43
CA ASN A 8 6.58 -7.41 -10.16
C ASN A 8 7.24 -6.68 -8.98
N TRP A 9 8.02 -5.65 -9.27
CA TRP A 9 8.67 -4.78 -8.30
C TRP A 9 7.83 -3.54 -7.94
N GLY A 10 6.56 -3.56 -8.34
CA GLY A 10 5.67 -2.43 -8.33
C GLY A 10 5.63 -1.68 -9.66
N GLU A 11 4.55 -0.93 -9.83
CA GLU A 11 4.32 -0.10 -11.00
C GLU A 11 3.68 1.22 -10.60
N ARG A 12 3.81 2.20 -11.48
CA ARG A 12 3.09 3.45 -11.36
C ARG A 12 1.71 3.29 -11.99
N ALA A 13 0.66 3.53 -11.23
CA ALA A 13 -0.72 3.38 -11.68
C ALA A 13 -1.66 4.30 -10.92
N GLN A 14 -2.87 4.47 -11.43
CA GLN A 14 -3.93 5.20 -10.73
C GLN A 14 -4.37 4.45 -9.46
N PRO A 15 -4.48 5.14 -8.32
CA PRO A 15 -5.06 4.58 -7.11
C PRO A 15 -6.43 3.93 -7.35
N PRO A 16 -6.72 2.76 -6.75
CA PRO A 16 -8.06 2.19 -6.77
C PRO A 16 -9.09 3.13 -6.14
N ALA A 17 -10.31 3.14 -6.66
CA ALA A 17 -11.39 3.99 -6.14
C ALA A 17 -11.81 3.65 -4.69
N ASP A 18 -11.55 2.42 -4.26
CA ASP A 18 -11.83 1.87 -2.93
C ASP A 18 -10.59 1.85 -2.01
N LEU A 19 -9.57 2.66 -2.33
CA LEU A 19 -8.35 2.76 -1.52
C LEU A 19 -8.66 3.22 -0.09
N ILE A 20 -8.25 2.42 0.90
CA ILE A 20 -8.32 2.80 2.32
C ILE A 20 -7.01 3.48 2.70
N VAL A 21 -7.07 4.76 3.06
CA VAL A 21 -5.89 5.55 3.43
C VAL A 21 -5.68 5.51 4.95
N VAL A 22 -4.48 5.13 5.37
CA VAL A 22 -4.06 5.08 6.78
C VAL A 22 -2.75 5.85 7.00
N ASP A 23 -2.50 6.24 8.24
CA ASP A 23 -1.36 7.11 8.55
C ASP A 23 -0.02 6.35 8.70
N ASP A 24 -0.07 5.08 9.10
CA ASP A 24 1.13 4.27 9.34
C ASP A 24 0.91 2.75 9.14
N SER A 25 2.01 1.99 9.26
CA SER A 25 2.02 0.54 9.10
C SER A 25 1.22 -0.20 10.18
N ALA A 26 1.10 0.35 11.41
CA ALA A 26 0.35 -0.31 12.47
C ALA A 26 -1.16 -0.28 12.14
N ALA A 27 -1.67 0.87 11.72
CA ALA A 27 -3.05 1.01 11.24
C ALA A 27 -3.34 0.13 10.01
N ALA A 28 -2.37 -0.02 9.10
CA ALA A 28 -2.48 -0.94 7.96
C ALA A 28 -2.64 -2.39 8.42
N ILE A 29 -1.78 -2.85 9.35
CA ILE A 29 -1.83 -4.21 9.90
C ILE A 29 -3.17 -4.46 10.61
N GLU A 30 -3.65 -3.51 11.41
CA GLU A 30 -4.94 -3.63 12.10
C GLU A 30 -6.10 -3.79 11.11
N THR A 31 -6.12 -2.97 10.04
CA THR A 31 -7.14 -3.01 8.98
C THR A 31 -7.12 -4.36 8.26
N ILE A 32 -5.94 -4.81 7.82
CA ILE A 32 -5.78 -6.10 7.13
C ILE A 32 -6.18 -7.26 8.04
N ALA A 33 -5.80 -7.21 9.32
CA ALA A 33 -6.16 -8.24 10.28
C ALA A 33 -7.67 -8.30 10.53
N ALA A 34 -8.38 -7.17 10.55
CA ALA A 34 -9.83 -7.14 10.66
C ALA A 34 -10.52 -7.81 9.47
N GLU A 35 -10.08 -7.50 8.25
CA GLU A 35 -10.63 -8.10 7.02
C GLU A 35 -10.34 -9.61 6.93
N ARG A 36 -9.10 -10.02 7.29
CA ARG A 36 -8.74 -11.44 7.40
C ARG A 36 -9.61 -12.18 8.41
N ARG A 37 -9.85 -11.61 9.60
CA ARG A 37 -10.75 -12.21 10.62
C ARG A 37 -12.19 -12.34 10.12
N ALA A 38 -12.63 -11.47 9.23
CA ALA A 38 -13.93 -11.53 8.58
C ALA A 38 -14.00 -12.47 7.36
N ASN A 39 -12.93 -13.22 7.04
CA ASN A 39 -12.80 -14.02 5.82
C ASN A 39 -13.02 -13.20 4.53
N ARG A 40 -12.62 -11.92 4.54
CA ARG A 40 -12.64 -11.04 3.37
C ARG A 40 -11.23 -10.85 2.81
N PRO A 41 -11.08 -10.59 1.50
CA PRO A 41 -9.78 -10.29 0.92
C PRO A 41 -9.20 -9.00 1.54
N PRO A 42 -7.87 -8.90 1.71
CA PRO A 42 -7.24 -7.65 2.12
C PRO A 42 -7.58 -6.52 1.14
N PRO A 43 -7.94 -5.32 1.64
CA PRO A 43 -8.25 -4.18 0.79
C PRO A 43 -6.96 -3.54 0.27
N ALA A 44 -7.09 -2.70 -0.76
CA ALA A 44 -6.00 -1.82 -1.14
C ALA A 44 -5.76 -0.78 -0.03
N ILE A 45 -4.51 -0.65 0.41
CA ILE A 45 -4.10 0.29 1.47
C ILE A 45 -3.19 1.37 0.91
N GLY A 46 -3.57 2.63 1.13
CA GLY A 46 -2.72 3.80 0.92
C GLY A 46 -2.05 4.20 2.22
N LEU A 47 -0.72 4.31 2.24
CA LEU A 47 0.04 4.74 3.41
C LEU A 47 0.45 6.21 3.27
N ARG A 48 0.10 7.06 4.23
CA ARG A 48 0.58 8.46 4.28
C ARG A 48 1.96 8.60 4.89
N GLY A 49 2.38 7.65 5.73
CA GLY A 49 3.63 7.72 6.45
C GLY A 49 4.16 6.36 6.90
N GLY A 50 5.17 6.41 7.76
CA GLY A 50 5.88 5.23 8.25
C GLY A 50 7.08 4.84 7.41
N ASP A 51 7.78 3.79 7.85
CA ASP A 51 9.08 3.41 7.28
C ASP A 51 8.96 2.80 5.89
N LEU A 52 7.84 2.13 5.59
CA LEU A 52 7.59 1.61 4.25
C LEU A 52 7.44 2.75 3.23
N VAL A 53 6.72 3.82 3.58
CA VAL A 53 6.57 5.02 2.74
C VAL A 53 7.94 5.66 2.49
N ARG A 54 8.77 5.81 3.52
CA ARG A 54 10.14 6.35 3.38
C ARG A 54 11.03 5.48 2.51
N THR A 55 10.94 4.16 2.67
CA THR A 55 11.73 3.18 1.91
C THR A 55 11.37 3.19 0.42
N LEU A 56 10.09 3.38 0.11
CA LEU A 56 9.57 3.44 -1.25
C LEU A 56 9.62 4.85 -1.87
N GLY A 57 10.11 5.86 -1.13
CA GLY A 57 10.30 7.22 -1.60
C GLY A 57 9.03 8.09 -1.62
N GLY A 58 8.03 7.79 -0.79
CA GLY A 58 6.83 8.60 -0.64
C GLY A 58 6.83 9.55 0.57
N PRO A 59 5.72 10.28 0.81
CA PRO A 59 4.63 10.52 -0.14
C PRO A 59 4.97 11.68 -1.10
N THR A 60 4.51 11.57 -2.35
CA THR A 60 4.62 12.64 -3.35
C THR A 60 3.38 13.55 -3.39
N THR A 61 2.28 13.16 -2.71
CA THR A 61 1.00 13.88 -2.65
C THR A 61 0.38 13.81 -1.25
N PRO A 62 -0.26 14.89 -0.75
CA PRO A 62 -1.01 14.87 0.51
C PRO A 62 -2.34 14.11 0.43
N ASP A 63 -2.91 13.95 -0.76
CA ASP A 63 -4.12 13.16 -1.01
C ASP A 63 -3.82 12.04 -2.00
N LEU A 64 -3.75 10.80 -1.47
CA LEU A 64 -3.52 9.59 -2.24
C LEU A 64 -4.77 9.15 -3.02
N ALA A 65 -5.97 9.44 -2.51
CA ALA A 65 -7.20 8.99 -3.17
C ALA A 65 -7.51 9.80 -4.43
N SER A 66 -7.07 11.07 -4.46
CA SER A 66 -7.21 11.95 -5.63
C SER A 66 -5.97 11.99 -6.52
N ALA A 67 -4.97 11.13 -6.28
CA ALA A 67 -3.72 11.18 -7.03
C ALA A 67 -3.92 10.69 -8.47
N GLU A 68 -3.33 11.40 -9.44
CA GLU A 68 -3.31 10.93 -10.83
C GLU A 68 -2.47 9.65 -10.99
N GLU A 69 -1.47 9.46 -10.12
CA GLU A 69 -0.57 8.31 -10.14
C GLU A 69 0.00 8.05 -8.73
N ALA A 70 0.09 6.79 -8.34
CA ALA A 70 0.74 6.31 -7.13
C ALA A 70 1.64 5.10 -7.43
N LEU A 71 2.61 4.83 -6.55
CA LEU A 71 3.37 3.58 -6.61
C LEU A 71 2.51 2.45 -6.05
N HIS A 72 2.14 1.50 -6.89
CA HIS A 72 1.47 0.28 -6.52
C HIS A 72 2.51 -0.81 -6.29
N VAL A 73 2.52 -1.39 -5.09
CA VAL A 73 3.43 -2.48 -4.72
C VAL A 73 2.67 -3.55 -3.97
N THR A 74 3.01 -4.81 -4.23
CA THR A 74 2.59 -5.93 -3.40
C THR A 74 3.66 -6.14 -2.34
N VAL A 75 3.28 -5.96 -1.08
CA VAL A 75 4.15 -6.16 0.09
C VAL A 75 3.55 -7.24 0.99
N ASP A 76 4.40 -8.12 1.49
CA ASP A 76 4.05 -9.01 2.59
C ASP A 76 4.30 -8.25 3.90
N LEU A 77 3.23 -8.05 4.68
CA LEU A 77 3.28 -7.39 5.98
C LEU A 77 3.25 -8.40 7.15
N GLY A 78 3.33 -9.71 6.87
CA GLY A 78 3.23 -10.79 7.85
C GLY A 78 1.94 -11.60 7.78
#